data_AF-A0A820P640-F1
#
_entry.id   AF-A0A820P640-F1
#
_cell.length_a   1.000
_cell.length_b   1.000
_cell.length_c   1.000
_cell.angle_alpha   90.00
_cell.angle_beta   90.00
_cell.angle_gamma   90.00
#
_symmetry.space_group_name_H-M   'P 1'
#
loop_
_entity.id
_entity.type
_entity.pdbx_description
1 polymer ?
#
loop_
_entity_poly.entity_id
_entity_poly.type
_entity_poly.pdbx_seq_one_letter_code
_entity_poly.pdbx_strand_id
1 'polypeptide(L)'
;KIDGEFIGWQAAQTGGNTIGALRSTCQAVITANVIGIVGPAYSREASIIAAFAHSDNIPAISYAATEPDLSDRNAYPNFYRTVTSDAAVTLPIVKLFTRYNWTSCIVIYQNDEFGSGGME
;
A
#
# COMPACT_ATOMS: atom_id res chain seq x y z
N LYS A 1 -1.66 -21.86 13.60
CA LYS A 1 -1.50 -22.99 12.65
C LYS A 1 -2.58 -22.87 11.60
N ILE A 2 -2.22 -22.92 10.33
CA ILE A 2 -3.18 -23.09 9.24
C ILE A 2 -2.98 -24.53 8.77
N ASP A 3 -4.04 -25.33 8.80
CA ASP A 3 -4.01 -26.76 8.43
C ASP A 3 -2.91 -27.61 9.12
N GLY A 4 -2.58 -27.27 10.37
CA GLY A 4 -1.59 -28.00 11.16
C GLY A 4 -0.16 -27.47 11.04
N GLU A 5 0.14 -26.63 10.04
CA GLU A 5 1.45 -26.01 9.85
C GLU A 5 1.57 -24.68 10.59
N PHE A 6 2.75 -24.42 11.16
CA PHE A 6 3.09 -23.13 11.75
C PHE A 6 3.64 -22.20 10.67
N ILE A 7 2.99 -21.05 10.50
CA ILE A 7 3.53 -19.96 9.70
C ILE A 7 4.44 -19.15 10.63
N GLY A 8 5.74 -19.18 10.36
CA GLY A 8 6.71 -18.31 11.00
C GLY A 8 6.50 -16.86 10.55
N TRP A 9 6.73 -15.91 11.46
CA TRP A 9 6.64 -14.49 11.14
C TRP A 9 7.72 -13.71 11.88
N GLN A 10 8.09 -12.57 11.31
CA GLN A 10 8.90 -11.54 11.94
C GLN A 10 8.15 -10.22 11.81
N ALA A 11 8.19 -9.39 12.84
CA ALA A 11 7.62 -8.05 12.79
C ALA A 11 8.70 -6.98 12.95
N ALA A 12 8.50 -5.86 12.28
CA ALA A 12 9.29 -4.66 12.44
C ALA A 12 8.37 -3.45 12.49
N GLN A 13 8.65 -2.54 13.42
CA GLN A 13 7.95 -1.27 13.52
C GLN A 13 8.69 -0.21 12.70
N THR A 14 8.01 0.42 11.75
CA THR A 14 8.63 1.37 10.81
C THR A 14 8.50 2.82 11.25
N GLY A 15 7.48 3.15 12.06
CA GLY A 15 7.17 4.52 12.47
C GLY A 15 6.78 5.43 11.30
N GLY A 16 6.33 4.87 10.18
CA GLY A 16 6.08 5.61 8.95
C GLY A 16 7.35 6.01 8.20
N ASN A 17 8.53 5.50 8.58
CA ASN A 17 9.80 5.79 7.95
C ASN A 17 10.13 4.79 6.83
N THR A 18 10.14 5.27 5.59
CA THR A 18 10.40 4.47 4.39
C THR A 18 11.75 3.74 4.40
N ILE A 19 12.83 4.38 4.83
CA ILE A 19 14.16 3.74 4.91
C ILE A 19 14.16 2.66 6.00
N GLY A 20 13.50 2.93 7.12
CA GLY A 20 13.28 1.97 8.20
C GLY A 20 12.55 0.73 7.71
N ALA A 21 11.45 0.91 6.96
CA ALA A 21 10.68 -0.16 6.35
C ALA A 21 11.52 -1.03 5.41
N LEU A 22 12.27 -0.41 4.49
CA LEU A 22 13.14 -1.12 3.56
C LEU A 22 14.25 -1.89 4.30
N ARG A 23 14.93 -1.25 5.25
CA ARG A 23 16.01 -1.89 6.03
C ARG A 23 15.50 -3.13 6.77
N SER A 24 14.34 -3.02 7.43
CA SER A 24 13.72 -4.15 8.13
C SER A 24 13.32 -5.27 7.17
N THR A 25 12.82 -4.93 5.99
CA THR A 25 12.46 -5.91 4.95
C THR A 25 13.69 -6.67 4.46
N CYS A 26 14.77 -5.96 4.08
CA CYS A 26 16.01 -6.60 3.66
C CYS A 26 16.58 -7.52 4.74
N GLN A 27 16.56 -7.06 6.00
CA GLN A 27 17.04 -7.87 7.13
C GLN A 27 16.24 -9.17 7.30
N ALA A 28 14.91 -9.10 7.19
CA ALA A 28 14.03 -10.25 7.30
C ALA A 28 14.26 -11.26 6.16
N VAL A 29 14.39 -10.77 4.92
CA VAL A 29 14.66 -11.62 3.74
C VAL A 29 15.98 -12.37 3.90
N ILE A 30 17.03 -11.67 4.35
CA ILE A 30 18.35 -12.27 4.55
C ILE A 30 18.38 -13.29 5.70
N THR A 31 17.62 -13.05 6.79
CA THR A 31 17.77 -13.84 8.03
C THR A 31 16.72 -14.91 8.24
N ALA A 32 15.59 -14.88 7.54
CA ALA A 32 14.42 -15.67 7.91
C ALA A 32 13.80 -16.51 6.79
N ASN A 33 14.40 -16.56 5.60
CA ASN A 33 13.83 -17.24 4.43
C ASN A 33 12.33 -16.93 4.23
N VAL A 34 11.99 -15.63 4.31
CA VAL A 34 10.61 -15.17 4.14
C VAL A 34 10.16 -15.42 2.70
N ILE A 35 8.90 -15.84 2.54
CA ILE A 35 8.30 -16.12 1.23
C ILE A 35 7.40 -14.98 0.73
N GLY A 36 7.36 -13.87 1.46
CA GLY A 36 6.49 -12.73 1.16
C GLY A 36 6.45 -11.70 2.28
N ILE A 37 5.81 -10.57 1.99
CA ILE A 37 5.73 -9.41 2.87
C ILE A 37 4.25 -9.08 3.13
N VAL A 38 3.90 -8.83 4.39
CA VAL A 38 2.59 -8.31 4.80
C VAL A 38 2.78 -6.91 5.38
N GLY A 39 2.02 -5.95 4.87
CA GLY A 39 2.27 -4.52 5.06
C GLY A 39 3.12 -3.93 3.93
N PRO A 40 3.55 -2.67 4.05
CA PRO A 40 3.31 -1.74 5.17
C PRO A 40 1.94 -1.04 5.06
N ALA A 41 1.64 -0.16 6.02
CA ALA A 41 0.38 0.59 6.06
C ALA A 41 0.41 1.88 5.22
N TYR A 42 1.49 2.65 5.32
CA TYR A 42 1.60 3.94 4.64
C TYR A 42 1.94 3.74 3.16
N SER A 43 1.24 4.45 2.27
CA SER A 43 1.46 4.39 0.82
C SER A 43 2.93 4.63 0.43
N ARG A 44 3.57 5.66 1.01
CA ARG A 44 5.00 5.95 0.82
C ARG A 44 5.95 4.80 1.14
N GLU A 45 5.59 3.96 2.12
CA GLU A 45 6.39 2.79 2.47
C GLU A 45 6.07 1.66 1.49
N ALA A 46 4.79 1.48 1.16
CA ALA A 46 4.32 0.45 0.26
C ALA A 46 4.93 0.58 -1.14
N SER A 47 5.15 1.80 -1.64
CA SER A 47 5.77 2.05 -2.95
C SER A 47 7.21 1.56 -3.03
N ILE A 48 8.01 1.75 -1.97
CA ILE A 48 9.37 1.18 -1.90
C ILE A 48 9.34 -0.33 -1.70
N ILE A 49 8.43 -0.83 -0.85
CA ILE A 49 8.29 -2.28 -0.61
C ILE A 49 7.80 -3.01 -1.87
N ALA A 50 6.93 -2.40 -2.67
CA ALA A 50 6.45 -2.95 -3.94
C ALA A 50 7.58 -3.06 -4.96
N ALA A 51 8.42 -2.04 -5.08
CA ALA A 51 9.61 -2.08 -5.93
C ALA A 51 10.61 -3.17 -5.48
N PHE A 52 10.84 -3.28 -4.16
CA PHE A 52 11.67 -4.35 -3.60
C PHE A 52 11.08 -5.74 -3.89
N ALA A 53 9.79 -5.93 -3.63
CA ALA A 53 9.08 -7.19 -3.84
C ALA A 53 9.14 -7.65 -5.30
N HIS A 54 9.02 -6.71 -6.25
CA HIS A 54 9.24 -7.00 -7.66
C HIS A 54 10.68 -7.46 -7.93
N SER A 55 11.68 -6.73 -7.40
CA SER A 55 13.10 -7.06 -7.60
C SER A 55 13.50 -8.41 -6.99
N ASP A 56 12.93 -8.79 -5.86
CA ASP A 56 13.24 -10.03 -5.13
C ASP A 56 12.30 -11.19 -5.52
N ASN A 57 11.33 -10.92 -6.41
CA ASN A 57 10.33 -11.87 -6.89
C ASN A 57 9.53 -12.56 -5.77
N ILE A 58 9.16 -11.79 -4.74
CA ILE A 58 8.30 -12.24 -3.64
C ILE A 58 7.01 -11.40 -3.61
N PRO A 59 5.87 -11.96 -3.17
CA PRO A 59 4.63 -11.18 -3.05
C PRO A 59 4.71 -10.19 -1.88
N ALA A 60 4.17 -8.99 -2.09
CA ALA A 60 3.89 -8.03 -1.02
C ALA A 60 2.38 -7.73 -0.96
N ILE A 61 1.80 -7.78 0.24
CA ILE A 61 0.38 -7.52 0.48
C ILE A 61 0.24 -6.41 1.51
N SER A 62 -0.09 -5.19 1.07
CA SER A 62 -0.43 -4.12 1.98
C SER A 62 -1.86 -4.27 2.51
N TYR A 63 -2.06 -4.01 3.80
CA TYR A 63 -3.38 -3.99 4.41
C TYR A 63 -4.04 -2.61 4.45
N ALA A 64 -3.34 -1.54 4.04
CA ALA A 64 -3.84 -0.17 4.20
C ALA A 64 -3.36 0.85 3.13
N ALA A 65 -2.38 0.54 2.28
CA ALA A 65 -1.92 1.47 1.26
C ALA A 65 -2.93 1.59 0.10
N THR A 66 -3.38 2.81 -0.16
CA THR A 66 -4.46 3.10 -1.13
C THR A 66 -4.01 3.93 -2.33
N GLU A 67 -2.75 4.36 -2.36
CA GLU A 67 -2.17 5.16 -3.47
C GLU A 67 -2.50 4.53 -4.85
N PRO A 68 -3.00 5.31 -5.83
CA PRO A 68 -3.38 4.80 -7.14
C PRO A 68 -2.27 4.10 -7.91
N ASP A 69 -1.06 4.67 -7.91
CA ASP A 69 0.10 4.20 -8.69
C ASP A 69 0.51 2.76 -8.36
N LEU A 70 0.26 2.31 -7.13
CA LEU A 70 0.45 0.92 -6.70
C LEU A 70 -0.43 -0.09 -7.46
N SER A 71 -1.37 0.38 -8.30
CA SER A 71 -2.18 -0.47 -9.18
C SER A 71 -1.51 -0.78 -10.52
N ASP A 72 -0.43 -0.09 -10.89
CA ASP A 72 0.27 -0.37 -12.16
C ASP A 72 0.93 -1.75 -12.10
N ARG A 73 0.38 -2.69 -12.89
CA ARG A 73 0.87 -4.06 -12.97
C ARG A 73 2.17 -4.21 -13.74
N ASN A 74 2.56 -3.23 -14.53
CA ASN A 74 3.86 -3.23 -15.19
C ASN A 74 4.96 -2.80 -14.21
N ALA A 75 4.68 -1.80 -13.37
CA ALA A 75 5.63 -1.31 -12.35
C ALA A 75 5.68 -2.23 -11.11
N TYR A 76 4.53 -2.75 -10.67
CA TYR A 76 4.38 -3.50 -9.41
C TYR A 76 3.67 -4.85 -9.59
N PRO A 77 4.21 -5.78 -10.41
CA PRO A 77 3.55 -7.06 -10.70
C PRO A 77 3.39 -7.97 -9.48
N ASN A 78 4.24 -7.82 -8.47
CA ASN A 78 4.22 -8.64 -7.24
C ASN A 78 3.50 -7.96 -6.05
N PHE A 79 2.91 -6.78 -6.25
CA PHE A 79 2.23 -6.04 -5.19
C PHE A 79 0.72 -6.30 -5.18
N TYR A 80 0.16 -6.46 -3.99
CA TYR A 80 -1.27 -6.63 -3.77
C TYR A 80 -1.71 -5.80 -2.56
N ARG A 81 -3.02 -5.58 -2.43
CA ARG A 81 -3.60 -4.93 -1.27
C ARG A 81 -5.00 -5.43 -0.96
N THR A 82 -5.37 -5.38 0.31
CA THR A 82 -6.71 -5.78 0.77
C THR A 82 -7.70 -4.62 0.81
N VAL A 83 -7.22 -3.39 0.62
CA VAL A 83 -8.05 -2.17 0.57
C VAL A 83 -8.18 -1.66 -0.85
N THR A 84 -9.24 -0.88 -1.10
CA THR A 84 -9.50 -0.28 -2.41
C THR A 84 -8.58 0.91 -2.65
N SER A 85 -8.21 1.16 -3.92
CA SER A 85 -7.47 2.35 -4.33
C SER A 85 -8.23 3.65 -4.05
N ASP A 86 -7.51 4.74 -3.82
CA ASP A 86 -8.08 6.08 -3.74
C ASP A 86 -8.75 6.52 -5.05
N ALA A 87 -8.28 6.05 -6.21
CA ALA A 87 -8.94 6.28 -7.50
C ALA A 87 -10.41 5.82 -7.54
N ALA A 88 -10.81 4.88 -6.67
CA ALA A 88 -12.19 4.42 -6.61
C ALA A 88 -13.11 5.32 -5.75
N VAL A 89 -12.56 6.19 -4.89
CA VAL A 89 -13.36 7.02 -3.98
C VAL A 89 -13.88 8.31 -4.64
N THR A 90 -13.24 8.77 -5.71
CA THR A 90 -13.66 9.98 -6.46
C THR A 90 -15.06 9.83 -7.04
N LEU A 91 -15.40 8.65 -7.60
CA LEU A 91 -16.70 8.42 -8.24
C LEU A 91 -17.90 8.49 -7.26
N PRO A 92 -17.88 7.87 -6.07
CA PRO A 92 -18.88 8.09 -5.03
C PRO A 92 -19.10 9.56 -4.65
N ILE A 93 -18.02 10.34 -4.53
CA ILE A 93 -18.11 11.77 -4.18
C ILE A 93 -18.84 12.54 -5.28
N VAL A 94 -18.47 12.34 -6.55
CA VAL A 94 -19.15 12.97 -7.69
C VAL A 94 -20.63 12.62 -7.72
N LYS A 95 -21.00 11.36 -7.44
CA LYS A 95 -22.41 10.93 -7.37
C LYS A 95 -23.20 11.65 -6.28
N LEU A 96 -22.58 11.99 -5.15
CA LEU A 96 -23.22 12.80 -4.10
C LEU A 96 -23.48 14.23 -4.58
N PHE A 97 -22.52 14.86 -5.24
CA PHE A 97 -22.69 16.21 -5.79
C PHE A 97 -23.83 16.26 -6.80
N THR A 98 -23.89 15.29 -7.71
CA THR A 98 -24.98 15.17 -8.67
C THR A 98 -26.33 14.94 -7.98
N ARG A 99 -26.38 14.09 -6.95
CA ARG A 99 -27.63 13.76 -6.24
C ARG A 99 -28.22 14.96 -5.50
N TYR A 100 -27.38 15.82 -4.92
CA TYR A 100 -27.81 16.95 -4.08
C TYR A 100 -27.69 18.31 -4.77
N ASN A 101 -27.33 18.34 -6.06
CA ASN A 101 -27.08 19.57 -6.82
C ASN A 101 -26.05 20.50 -6.15
N TRP A 102 -25.01 19.94 -5.53
CA TRP A 102 -23.91 20.73 -5.00
C TRP A 102 -23.00 21.20 -6.14
N THR A 103 -22.68 22.50 -6.16
CA THR A 103 -21.93 23.13 -7.25
C THR A 103 -20.54 23.63 -6.84
N SER A 104 -20.18 23.55 -5.56
CA SER A 104 -18.87 23.98 -5.06
C SER A 104 -18.43 23.18 -3.84
N CYS A 105 -17.12 23.04 -3.67
CA CYS A 105 -16.48 22.53 -2.47
C CYS A 105 -15.03 23.00 -2.39
N ILE A 106 -14.39 22.73 -1.26
CA ILE A 106 -12.94 22.81 -1.11
C ILE A 106 -12.41 21.38 -0.93
N VAL A 107 -11.25 21.09 -1.52
CA VAL A 107 -10.50 19.86 -1.27
C VAL A 107 -9.34 20.20 -0.36
N ILE A 108 -9.26 19.55 0.80
CA ILE A 108 -8.14 19.67 1.73
C ILE A 108 -7.44 18.32 1.73
N TYR A 109 -6.19 18.29 1.32
CA TYR A 109 -5.40 17.07 1.21
C TYR A 109 -3.99 17.27 1.76
N GLN A 110 -3.38 16.18 2.20
CA GLN A 110 -1.96 16.15 2.54
C GLN A 110 -1.16 16.03 1.24
N ASN A 111 -0.09 16.81 1.09
CA ASN A 111 0.78 16.70 -0.09
C ASN A 111 1.74 15.50 0.07
N ASP A 112 1.17 14.30 0.07
CA ASP A 112 1.84 13.02 0.07
C ASP A 112 1.12 12.04 -0.86
N GLU A 113 1.70 10.86 -1.02
CA GLU A 113 1.26 9.82 -1.95
C GLU A 113 -0.20 9.39 -1.76
N PHE A 114 -0.69 9.43 -0.51
CA PHE A 114 -2.08 9.15 -0.18
C PHE A 114 -2.98 10.34 -0.53
N GLY A 115 -2.65 11.52 -0.02
CA GLY A 115 -3.50 12.71 -0.15
C GLY A 115 -3.58 13.22 -1.59
N SER A 116 -2.51 13.14 -2.38
CA SER A 116 -2.55 13.50 -3.80
C SER A 116 -3.44 12.55 -4.60
N GLY A 117 -3.36 11.24 -4.31
CA GLY A 117 -4.16 10.23 -5.01
C GLY A 117 -5.67 10.34 -4.76
N GLY A 118 -6.09 10.89 -3.62
CA GLY A 118 -7.50 11.17 -3.34
C GLY A 118 -8.02 12.50 -3.90
N MET A 119 -7.11 13.38 -4.34
CA MET A 119 -7.45 14.67 -4.97
C MET A 119 -7.71 14.53 -6.47
N GLU A 120 -7.03 13.57 -7.12
CA GLU A 120 -7.17 13.25 -8.56
C GLU A 120 -8.50 12.53 -8.90
#